data_AF-A0A7V9ESS2-F1
#
_entry.id   AF-A0A7V9ESS2-F1
#
_cell.length_a   1.000
_cell.length_b   1.000
_cell.length_c   1.000
_cell.angle_alpha   90.00
_cell.angle_beta   90.00
_cell.angle_gamma   90.00
#
_symmetry.space_group_name_H-M   'P 1'
#
loop_
_entity.id
_entity.type
_entity.pdbx_description
1 polymer ?
#
loop_
_entity_poly.entity_id
_entity_poly.type
_entity_poly.pdbx_seq_one_letter_code
_entity_poly.pdbx_strand_id
1 'polypeptide(L)'
;MCATCKFELPGGIQICPACATTPRTTLSPSRKKMLAGSFALAIWCTLVMVALVAGLFQAMTENKDLEEAFGVLLMLLLLAPSIAGVGLGVGVMDRRLPNTIAMWVATIWNALILAGFILLVIVGIFSGD
;
A
#
# COMPACT_ATOMS: atom_id res chain seq x y z
N MET A 1 -19.91 -3.46 30.90
CA MET A 1 -20.89 -4.52 30.65
C MET A 1 -22.24 -3.86 30.43
N CYS A 2 -22.86 -3.97 29.24
CA CYS A 2 -24.19 -3.39 29.01
C CYS A 2 -25.25 -4.23 29.72
N ALA A 3 -25.99 -3.64 30.66
CA ALA A 3 -26.89 -4.34 31.57
C ALA A 3 -28.23 -4.80 30.94
N THR A 4 -28.52 -4.48 29.68
CA THR A 4 -29.91 -4.51 29.18
C THR A 4 -30.23 -5.46 28.02
N CYS A 5 -29.27 -6.18 27.44
CA CYS A 5 -29.62 -7.14 26.38
C CYS A 5 -28.66 -8.32 26.35
N LYS A 6 -29.08 -9.43 26.96
CA LYS A 6 -28.35 -10.69 27.00
C LYS A 6 -29.17 -11.70 26.20
N PHE A 7 -29.02 -11.71 24.88
CA PHE A 7 -29.61 -12.75 24.03
C PHE A 7 -28.61 -13.91 23.95
N GLU A 8 -29.04 -15.10 24.36
CA GLU A 8 -28.27 -16.34 24.18
C GLU A 8 -28.55 -16.91 22.80
N LEU A 9 -27.52 -16.94 21.95
CA LEU A 9 -27.55 -17.73 20.73
C LEU A 9 -27.19 -19.20 21.06
N PRO A 10 -27.72 -20.19 20.31
CA PRO A 10 -27.31 -21.58 20.47
C PRO A 10 -25.79 -21.69 20.32
N GLY A 11 -25.13 -22.22 21.36
CA GLY A 11 -23.67 -22.22 21.49
C GLY A 11 -23.11 -21.32 22.61
N GLY A 12 -23.97 -20.69 23.44
CA GLY A 12 -23.55 -19.97 24.65
C GLY A 12 -22.95 -18.58 24.40
N ILE A 13 -23.10 -18.05 23.18
CA ILE A 13 -22.59 -16.73 22.81
C ILE A 13 -23.62 -15.68 23.21
N GLN A 14 -23.19 -14.70 24.02
CA GLN A 14 -24.04 -13.61 24.49
C GLN A 14 -23.70 -12.33 23.75
N ILE A 15 -24.63 -11.85 22.95
CA ILE A 15 -24.47 -10.63 22.16
C ILE A 15 -25.55 -9.64 22.57
N CYS A 16 -25.11 -8.45 22.98
CA CYS A 16 -25.99 -7.30 23.14
C CYS A 16 -26.25 -6.69 21.75
N PRO A 17 -27.50 -6.53 21.29
CA PRO A 17 -27.83 -5.93 20.01
C PRO A 17 -27.32 -4.50 19.93
N ALA A 18 -27.29 -3.73 21.03
CA ALA A 18 -26.64 -2.43 21.05
C ALA A 18 -25.14 -2.53 20.78
N CYS A 19 -24.44 -3.53 21.35
CA CYS A 19 -23.02 -3.76 21.06
C CYS A 19 -22.79 -4.33 19.64
N ALA A 20 -23.76 -5.04 19.09
CA ALA A 20 -23.71 -5.58 17.72
C ALA A 20 -23.91 -4.47 16.67
N THR A 21 -24.73 -3.47 16.98
CA THR A 21 -25.00 -2.33 16.10
C THR A 21 -24.12 -1.12 16.36
N THR A 22 -23.33 -1.10 17.44
CA THR A 22 -22.39 0.00 17.71
C THR A 22 -21.32 0.01 16.59
N PRO A 23 -21.20 1.12 15.83
CA PRO A 23 -20.17 1.22 14.81
C PRO A 23 -18.80 1.10 15.46
N ARG A 24 -18.01 0.11 15.05
CA ARG A 24 -16.63 -0.04 15.53
C ARG A 24 -15.81 1.13 15.00
N THR A 25 -15.52 2.09 15.88
CA THR A 25 -14.75 3.29 15.54
C THR A 25 -13.24 3.04 15.46
N THR A 26 -12.77 1.91 15.99
CA THR A 26 -11.35 1.56 16.04
C THR A 26 -10.96 0.59 14.93
N LEU A 27 -9.82 0.86 14.26
CA LEU A 27 -9.25 -0.08 13.30
C LEU A 27 -8.93 -1.41 13.99
N SER A 28 -9.28 -2.52 13.33
CA SER A 28 -8.83 -3.85 13.76
C SER A 28 -7.30 -3.93 13.70
N PRO A 29 -6.67 -4.71 14.58
CA PRO A 29 -5.21 -4.84 14.61
C PRO A 29 -4.63 -5.36 13.29
N SER A 30 -5.36 -6.21 12.56
CA SER A 30 -4.96 -6.66 11.22
C SER A 30 -4.91 -5.51 10.21
N ARG A 31 -5.97 -4.68 10.16
CA ARG A 31 -6.02 -3.49 9.29
C ARG A 31 -4.91 -2.49 9.61
N LYS A 32 -4.54 -2.32 10.88
CA LYS A 32 -3.40 -1.48 11.28
C LYS A 32 -2.07 -1.98 10.73
N LYS A 33 -1.81 -3.29 10.82
CA LYS A 33 -0.57 -3.90 10.29
C LYS A 33 -0.47 -3.75 8.78
N MET A 34 -1.55 -4.00 8.06
CA MET A 34 -1.59 -3.84 6.60
C MET A 34 -1.42 -2.38 6.19
N LEU A 35 -2.05 -1.43 6.90
CA LEU A 35 -1.88 0.00 6.65
C LEU A 35 -0.43 0.45 6.90
N ALA A 36 0.19 -0.01 7.99
CA ALA A 36 1.59 0.26 8.29
C ALA A 36 2.52 -0.30 7.20
N GLY A 37 2.24 -1.51 6.70
CA GLY A 37 2.95 -2.10 5.56
C GLY A 37 2.83 -1.27 4.29
N SER A 38 1.62 -0.80 3.96
CA SER A 38 1.38 0.07 2.80
C SER A 38 2.18 1.38 2.88
N PHE A 39 2.26 2.00 4.07
CA PHE A 39 3.09 3.20 4.28
C PHE A 39 4.58 2.90 4.19
N ALA A 40 5.05 1.79 4.77
CA ALA A 40 6.45 1.41 4.70
C ALA A 40 6.91 1.23 3.26
N LEU A 41 6.08 0.59 2.42
CA LEU A 41 6.35 0.44 0.99
C LEU A 41 6.31 1.77 0.24
N ALA A 42 5.37 2.67 0.54
CA ALA A 42 5.33 4.00 -0.07
C ALA A 42 6.60 4.81 0.23
N ILE A 43 7.05 4.79 1.49
CA ILE A 43 8.27 5.48 1.92
C ILE A 43 9.48 4.86 1.21
N TRP A 44 9.58 3.54 1.19
CA TRP A 44 10.65 2.84 0.48
C TRP A 44 10.73 3.24 -0.99
N CYS A 45 9.61 3.15 -1.72
CA CYS A 45 9.58 3.52 -3.13
C CYS A 45 9.87 5.01 -3.34
N THR A 46 9.46 5.89 -2.42
CA THR A 46 9.81 7.32 -2.48
C THR A 46 11.32 7.52 -2.34
N LEU A 47 11.97 6.82 -1.41
CA LEU A 47 13.42 6.91 -1.23
C LEU A 47 14.17 6.41 -2.48
N VAL A 48 13.73 5.29 -3.07
CA VAL A 48 14.33 4.77 -4.30
C VAL A 48 14.11 5.72 -5.48
N MET A 49 12.92 6.32 -5.64
CA MET A 49 12.67 7.34 -6.66
C MET A 49 13.55 8.57 -6.47
N VAL A 50 13.73 9.04 -5.23
CA VAL A 50 14.62 10.17 -4.93
C VAL A 50 16.06 9.81 -5.28
N ALA A 51 16.53 8.60 -4.93
CA ALA A 51 17.86 8.13 -5.29
C ALA A 51 18.07 8.06 -6.81
N LEU A 52 17.05 7.62 -7.56
CA LEU A 52 17.06 7.60 -9.02
C LEU A 52 17.17 9.01 -9.61
N VAL A 53 16.32 9.94 -9.17
CA VAL A 53 16.32 11.33 -9.66
C VAL A 53 17.60 12.07 -9.25
N ALA A 54 18.17 11.78 -8.08
CA ALA A 54 19.43 12.32 -7.62
C ALA A 54 20.66 11.75 -8.36
N GLY A 55 20.48 10.77 -9.25
CA GLY A 55 21.56 10.21 -10.06
C GLY A 55 22.48 9.25 -9.30
N LEU A 56 22.05 8.69 -8.15
CA LEU A 56 22.88 7.72 -7.40
C LEU A 56 23.24 6.47 -8.21
N PHE A 57 22.53 6.21 -9.31
CA PHE A 57 22.70 5.03 -10.15
C PHE A 57 23.38 5.34 -11.51
N GLN A 58 23.92 6.54 -11.74
CA GLN A 58 24.55 6.91 -13.01
C GLN A 58 25.67 5.95 -13.44
N ALA A 59 26.48 5.45 -12.50
CA ALA A 59 27.55 4.50 -12.79
C ALA A 59 27.05 3.14 -13.34
N MET A 60 25.80 2.76 -13.05
CA MET A 60 25.20 1.52 -13.57
C MET A 60 24.66 1.69 -14.99
N THR A 61 24.37 2.91 -15.42
CA THR A 61 23.87 3.19 -16.77
C THR A 61 24.98 3.38 -17.81
N GLU A 62 26.24 3.49 -17.40
CA GLU A 62 27.37 3.66 -18.31
C GLU A 62 27.82 2.35 -18.99
N ASN A 63 27.52 1.20 -18.39
CA ASN A 63 27.91 -0.11 -18.90
C ASN A 63 26.69 -0.87 -19.41
N LYS A 64 26.71 -1.31 -20.68
CA LYS A 64 25.59 -2.03 -21.31
C LYS A 64 25.13 -3.26 -20.53
N ASP A 65 26.06 -4.04 -19.98
CA ASP A 65 25.73 -5.23 -19.19
C ASP A 65 25.04 -4.87 -17.85
N LEU A 66 25.38 -3.71 -17.28
CA LEU A 66 24.77 -3.22 -16.04
C LEU A 66 23.44 -2.52 -16.28
N GLU A 67 23.21 -2.00 -17.48
CA GLU A 67 21.97 -1.34 -17.87
C GLU A 67 20.77 -2.31 -17.82
N GLU A 68 20.92 -3.52 -18.36
CA GLU A 68 19.89 -4.56 -18.29
C GLU A 68 19.61 -4.97 -16.84
N ALA A 69 20.67 -5.19 -16.06
CA ALA A 69 20.56 -5.53 -14.64
C ALA A 69 19.90 -4.40 -13.83
N PHE A 70 20.18 -3.15 -14.18
CA PHE A 70 19.59 -1.97 -13.55
C PHE A 70 18.08 -1.89 -13.81
N GLY A 71 17.63 -2.19 -15.03
CA GLY A 71 16.20 -2.27 -15.34
C GLY A 71 15.47 -3.31 -14.48
N VAL A 72 16.05 -4.51 -14.34
CA VAL A 72 15.50 -5.56 -13.46
C VAL A 72 15.50 -5.12 -12.00
N LEU A 73 16.58 -4.47 -11.55
CA LEU A 73 16.70 -3.94 -10.19
C LEU A 73 15.60 -2.92 -9.89
N LEU A 74 15.31 -1.99 -10.81
CA LEU A 74 14.23 -1.02 -10.66
C LEU A 74 12.85 -1.68 -10.61
N MET A 75 12.62 -2.73 -11.41
CA MET A 75 11.38 -3.49 -11.31
C MET A 75 11.21 -4.15 -9.92
N LEU A 76 12.29 -4.70 -9.35
CA LEU A 76 12.23 -5.32 -8.02
C LEU A 76 12.15 -4.30 -6.88
N LEU A 77 12.86 -3.18 -6.98
CA LEU A 77 12.94 -2.17 -5.93
C LEU A 77 11.81 -1.14 -5.96
N LEU A 78 11.14 -0.98 -7.10
CA LEU A 78 10.09 0.02 -7.27
C LEU A 78 8.75 -0.55 -7.71
N LEU A 79 8.72 -1.32 -8.80
CA LEU A 79 7.46 -1.80 -9.38
C LEU A 79 6.76 -2.81 -8.46
N ALA A 80 7.47 -3.87 -8.05
CA ALA A 80 6.92 -4.87 -7.15
C ALA A 80 6.42 -4.28 -5.80
N PRO A 81 7.21 -3.48 -5.06
CA PRO A 81 6.74 -2.90 -3.80
C PRO A 81 5.64 -1.85 -3.98
N SER A 82 5.61 -1.08 -5.06
CA SER A 82 4.51 -0.14 -5.31
C SER A 82 3.19 -0.85 -5.63
N ILE A 83 3.21 -1.93 -6.42
CA ILE A 83 2.03 -2.79 -6.67
C ILE A 83 1.55 -3.42 -5.35
N ALA A 84 2.47 -4.00 -4.57
CA ALA A 84 2.14 -4.57 -3.28
C ALA A 84 1.56 -3.50 -2.31
N GLY A 85 2.13 -2.29 -2.32
CA GLY A 85 1.68 -1.17 -1.50
C GLY A 85 0.27 -0.70 -1.84
N VAL A 86 -0.07 -0.61 -3.13
CA VAL A 86 -1.44 -0.35 -3.61
C VAL A 86 -2.37 -1.49 -3.18
N GLY A 87 -1.98 -2.74 -3.39
CA GLY A 87 -2.77 -3.92 -3.04
C GLY A 87 -3.09 -3.98 -1.54
N LEU A 88 -2.11 -3.71 -0.68
CA LEU A 88 -2.30 -3.60 0.76
C LEU A 88 -3.21 -2.42 1.13
N GLY A 89 -3.02 -1.26 0.51
CA GLY A 89 -3.84 -0.08 0.76
C GLY A 89 -5.31 -0.29 0.41
N VAL A 90 -5.60 -0.85 -0.78
CA VAL A 90 -6.95 -1.22 -1.21
C VAL A 90 -7.52 -2.34 -0.35
N GLY A 91 -6.72 -3.35 0.01
CA GLY A 91 -7.17 -4.48 0.84
C GLY A 91 -7.61 -4.09 2.26
N VAL A 92 -7.14 -2.95 2.78
CA VAL A 92 -7.58 -2.41 4.08
C VAL A 92 -8.90 -1.63 3.98
N MET A 93 -9.28 -1.20 2.78
CA MET A 93 -10.53 -0.48 2.53
C MET A 93 -11.70 -1.45 2.51
N ASP A 94 -12.70 -1.21 3.35
CA ASP A 94 -13.94 -1.97 3.36
C ASP A 94 -15.10 -1.00 3.04
N ARG A 95 -15.99 -1.38 2.12
CA ARG A 95 -17.17 -0.56 1.79
C ARG A 95 -18.19 -0.51 2.94
N ARG A 96 -18.13 -1.45 3.88
CA ARG A 96 -19.06 -1.57 5.01
C ARG A 96 -18.60 -0.83 6.25
N LEU A 97 -17.33 -0.41 6.31
CA LEU A 97 -16.74 0.28 7.46
C LEU A 97 -16.29 1.68 7.07
N PRO A 98 -16.33 2.66 8.00
CA PRO A 98 -15.78 3.98 7.72
C PRO A 98 -14.28 3.86 7.43
N ASN A 99 -13.87 4.30 6.25
CA ASN A 99 -12.47 4.34 5.84
C ASN A 99 -11.84 5.64 6.30
N THR A 100 -10.79 5.55 7.12
CA THR A 100 -10.07 6.74 7.60
C THR A 100 -9.26 7.38 6.48
N ILE A 101 -9.05 8.70 6.53
CA ILE A 101 -8.25 9.47 5.56
C ILE A 101 -6.86 8.84 5.35
N ALA A 102 -6.23 8.34 6.41
CA ALA A 102 -4.92 7.69 6.35
C ALA A 102 -4.87 6.49 5.36
N MET A 103 -5.97 5.73 5.21
CA MET A 103 -6.04 4.63 4.25
C MET A 103 -6.01 5.16 2.81
N TRP A 104 -6.75 6.23 2.53
CA TRP A 104 -6.75 6.88 1.23
C TRP A 104 -5.39 7.46 0.88
N VAL A 105 -4.74 8.13 1.83
CA VAL A 105 -3.40 8.68 1.65
C VAL A 105 -2.40 7.57 1.28
N ALA A 106 -2.37 6.46 2.02
CA ALA A 106 -1.45 5.36 1.73
C ALA A 106 -1.68 4.74 0.34
N THR A 107 -2.94 4.51 -0.03
CA THR A 107 -3.29 3.94 -1.34
C THR A 107 -2.96 4.89 -2.49
N ILE A 108 -3.36 6.15 -2.38
CA ILE A 108 -3.11 7.16 -3.42
C ILE A 108 -1.60 7.41 -3.57
N TRP A 109 -0.84 7.46 -2.48
CA TRP A 109 0.60 7.65 -2.53
C TRP A 109 1.28 6.51 -3.31
N ASN A 110 1.02 5.24 -2.96
CA ASN A 110 1.56 4.11 -3.71
C ASN A 110 1.11 4.13 -5.18
N ALA A 111 -0.15 4.49 -5.45
CA ALA A 111 -0.68 4.55 -6.81
C ALA A 111 -0.01 5.64 -7.66
N LEU A 112 0.28 6.81 -7.07
CA LEU A 112 0.99 7.89 -7.75
C LEU A 112 2.43 7.48 -8.09
N ILE A 113 3.13 6.81 -7.17
CA ILE A 113 4.48 6.30 -7.44
C ILE A 113 4.45 5.26 -8.57
N LEU A 114 3.52 4.31 -8.50
CA LEU A 114 3.34 3.29 -9.54
C LEU A 114 3.03 3.92 -10.90
N ALA A 115 2.08 4.85 -10.96
CA ALA A 115 1.72 5.55 -12.19
C ALA A 115 2.89 6.37 -12.75
N GLY A 116 3.63 7.08 -11.88
CA GLY A 116 4.83 7.82 -12.27
C GLY A 116 5.91 6.90 -12.84
N PHE A 117 6.15 5.75 -12.22
CA PHE A 117 7.11 4.78 -12.72
C PHE A 117 6.70 4.16 -14.06
N ILE A 118 5.43 3.77 -14.20
CA ILE A 118 4.90 3.26 -15.49
C ILE A 118 5.07 4.31 -16.58
N LEU A 119 4.80 5.59 -16.27
CA LEU A 119 4.98 6.67 -17.23
C LEU A 119 6.45 6.83 -17.63
N LEU A 120 7.39 6.73 -16.69
CA LEU A 120 8.83 6.74 -16.99
C LEU A 120 9.25 5.57 -17.88
N VAL A 121 8.72 4.37 -17.63
CA VAL A 121 8.97 3.19 -18.49
C VAL A 121 8.45 3.43 -19.90
N ILE A 122 7.23 3.95 -20.03
CA ILE A 122 6.63 4.28 -21.33
C ILE A 122 7.49 5.32 -22.07
N VAL A 123 7.90 6.39 -21.38
CA VAL A 123 8.78 7.42 -21.96
C VAL A 123 10.10 6.81 -22.40
N GLY A 124 10.71 5.96 -21.56
CA GLY A 124 11.96 5.26 -21.89
C GLY A 124 11.87 4.41 -23.15
N ILE A 125 10.75 3.69 -23.33
CA ILE A 125 10.48 2.90 -24.55
C ILE A 125 10.40 3.81 -25.78
N PHE A 126 9.73 4.98 -25.68
CA PHE A 126 9.56 5.90 -26.80
C PHE A 126 10.78 6.80 -27.06
N SER A 127 11.66 6.99 -26.08
CA SER A 127 12.90 7.76 -26.24
C SER A 127 14.11 6.91 -26.67
N GLY A 128 13.93 5.58 -26.72
CA GLY A 128 14.98 4.63 -27.12
C GLY A 128 15.15 4.45 -28.62
N ASP A 129 14.42 5.21 -29.45
CA ASP A 129 14.60 5.35 -30.91
C ASP A 129 15.42 6.62 -31.22
#